data_AF-E3IXW2-F1
#
_entry.id   AF-E3IXW2-F1
#
_cell.length_a   1.000
_cell.length_b   1.000
_cell.length_c   1.000
_cell.angle_alpha   90.00
_cell.angle_beta   90.00
_cell.angle_gamma   90.00
#
_symmetry.space_group_name_H-M   'P 1'
#
loop_
_entity.id
_entity.type
_entity.pdbx_description
1 polymer ?
#
loop_
_entity_poly.entity_id
_entity_poly.type
_entity_poly.pdbx_seq_one_letter_code
_entity_poly.pdbx_strand_id
1 'polypeptide(L)'
;MTLTSKDLPNSGQTLHYRFQYDDSLQGGLEPARTKEVVDACERDFDQLSKWFRGIELDVITPIPVNVTQNDGGAGWSLSGKDLTITIKPGGGDSTLIRYLLVSEMVEQFMRAQQRGWFGSGTEGSEGEGLSRFLAAQFLATNGLGDTPAGYGNSNAWLAGSRADFVNNINGSDDGPDEATGCSLLFLYYLFSQLGFTVEAIVAAGAPTLGGVYRKLTGDTADPFPAFKSLVDTYFPGTSTITGGNLDNPFPLRALRSTATALSTGPGETSLYVTGLPNADDGAGNHGSQVWTKFFPDSNRPGQWTDWLALGPNVFPPGSTVTALSTGPGETSLYVMGLPNADDGSGNHGSQVWTKFFPDPNRPGQWTDWLALGPNVFPPGSTVTALSTGPGETSLYVMGLPNADDGSGNHGSQVWTRYFPDPNRPGQWTDWFALGPNVFPPGSTVTALSTGPGETSLYVMGLPNADDGSGNHGSQVWTKFFPDPNRPGQWTDWFALGPNVFPPG
;
A
#
# COMPACT_ATOMS: atom_id res chain seq x y z
N MET A 1 -9.30 46.18 3.85
CA MET A 1 -9.41 44.78 4.29
C MET A 1 -9.21 44.78 5.78
N THR A 2 -10.28 44.44 6.47
CA THR A 2 -10.36 44.44 7.92
C THR A 2 -10.91 43.08 8.33
N LEU A 3 -10.30 42.46 9.34
CA LEU A 3 -10.85 41.24 9.90
C LEU A 3 -12.15 41.56 10.65
N THR A 4 -13.17 40.75 10.41
CA THR A 4 -14.49 40.91 11.01
C THR A 4 -15.08 39.56 11.40
N SER A 5 -15.90 39.55 12.44
CA SER A 5 -16.71 38.39 12.85
C SER A 5 -18.20 38.63 12.65
N LYS A 6 -18.54 39.63 11.83
CA LYS A 6 -19.92 39.96 11.49
C LYS A 6 -20.62 38.71 10.95
N ASP A 7 -21.85 38.50 11.37
CA ASP A 7 -22.73 37.41 10.92
C ASP A 7 -22.22 35.97 11.22
N LEU A 8 -21.11 35.81 11.95
CA LEU A 8 -20.69 34.53 12.52
C LEU A 8 -21.48 34.21 13.80
N PRO A 9 -21.80 32.92 14.07
CA PRO A 9 -22.38 32.49 15.33
C PRO A 9 -21.51 32.94 16.52
N ASN A 10 -22.14 33.46 17.58
CA ASN A 10 -21.46 33.94 18.80
C ASN A 10 -20.27 34.90 18.51
N SER A 11 -20.39 35.72 17.46
CA SER A 11 -19.31 36.61 17.00
C SER A 11 -17.99 35.87 16.70
N GLY A 12 -18.08 34.63 16.22
CA GLY A 12 -16.96 33.76 15.85
C GLY A 12 -16.29 33.04 17.03
N GLN A 13 -16.79 33.21 18.26
CA GLN A 13 -16.16 32.64 19.44
C GLN A 13 -16.73 31.25 19.79
N THR A 14 -15.82 30.30 20.00
CA THR A 14 -16.08 28.95 20.51
C THR A 14 -15.28 28.72 21.79
N LEU A 15 -15.17 27.48 22.27
CA LEU A 15 -14.39 27.16 23.47
C LEU A 15 -12.89 27.32 23.19
N HIS A 16 -12.42 26.79 22.07
CA HIS A 16 -11.00 26.78 21.73
C HIS A 16 -10.59 27.88 20.74
N TYR A 17 -11.52 28.47 19.99
CA TYR A 17 -11.19 29.38 18.90
C TYR A 17 -12.00 30.68 18.90
N ARG A 18 -11.44 31.70 18.25
CA ARG A 18 -12.13 32.95 17.91
C ARG A 18 -11.88 33.29 16.45
N PHE A 19 -12.85 32.99 15.61
CA PHE A 19 -12.76 33.18 14.16
C PHE A 19 -13.09 34.61 13.74
N GLN A 20 -12.31 35.12 12.79
CA GLN A 20 -12.59 36.33 12.02
C GLN A 20 -12.24 36.06 10.56
N TYR A 21 -12.91 36.73 9.63
CA TYR A 21 -12.62 36.62 8.20
C TYR A 21 -12.41 38.01 7.57
N ASP A 22 -11.76 38.06 6.41
CA ASP A 22 -11.54 39.29 5.66
C ASP A 22 -12.86 39.89 5.13
N ASP A 23 -13.17 41.14 5.52
CA ASP A 23 -14.39 41.83 5.13
C ASP A 23 -14.56 42.01 3.61
N SER A 24 -13.49 41.94 2.83
CA SER A 24 -13.56 41.99 1.35
C SER A 24 -14.32 40.82 0.73
N LEU A 25 -14.44 39.70 1.46
CA LEU A 25 -15.11 38.48 0.98
C LEU A 25 -16.61 38.46 1.26
N GLN A 26 -17.15 39.51 1.92
CA GLN A 26 -18.57 39.62 2.25
C GLN A 26 -19.46 39.64 1.00
N GLY A 27 -20.54 38.84 1.03
CA GLY A 27 -21.48 38.73 -0.09
C GLY A 27 -21.00 37.80 -1.21
N GLY A 28 -19.85 37.14 -1.01
CA GLY A 28 -19.34 36.07 -1.85
C GLY A 28 -19.12 34.80 -1.03
N LEU A 29 -17.87 34.51 -0.69
CA LEU A 29 -17.47 33.30 0.05
C LEU A 29 -17.79 33.37 1.54
N GLU A 30 -17.72 34.57 2.14
CA GLU A 30 -17.88 34.78 3.57
C GLU A 30 -19.20 35.49 3.89
N PRO A 31 -19.84 35.16 5.03
CA PRO A 31 -19.35 34.31 6.14
C PRO A 31 -19.62 32.80 6.00
N ALA A 32 -20.16 32.35 4.86
CA ALA A 32 -20.75 31.01 4.74
C ALA A 32 -19.75 29.89 5.07
N ARG A 33 -18.57 29.87 4.43
CA ARG A 33 -17.56 28.84 4.69
C ARG A 33 -16.98 28.92 6.11
N THR A 34 -16.73 30.12 6.64
CA THR A 34 -16.23 30.27 8.03
C THR A 34 -17.27 29.81 9.04
N LYS A 35 -18.57 30.00 8.77
CA LYS A 35 -19.64 29.48 9.64
C LYS A 35 -19.63 27.95 9.72
N GLU A 36 -19.45 27.27 8.59
CA GLU A 36 -19.32 25.80 8.58
C GLU A 36 -18.12 25.31 9.40
N VAL A 37 -17.01 26.04 9.36
CA VAL A 37 -15.82 25.76 10.18
C VAL A 37 -16.13 25.96 11.66
N VAL A 38 -16.77 27.08 12.04
CA VAL A 38 -17.19 27.35 13.43
C VAL A 38 -18.10 26.24 13.97
N ASP A 39 -19.04 25.74 13.15
CA ASP A 39 -19.97 24.68 13.54
C ASP A 39 -19.30 23.29 13.73
N ALA A 40 -18.07 23.11 13.24
CA ALA A 40 -17.32 21.85 13.30
C ALA A 40 -16.07 21.90 14.21
N CYS A 41 -15.47 23.07 14.39
CA CYS A 41 -14.11 23.22 14.92
C CYS A 41 -13.87 22.59 16.30
N GLU A 42 -14.87 22.55 17.18
CA GLU A 42 -14.75 21.93 18.50
C GLU A 42 -14.64 20.40 18.42
N ARG A 43 -15.37 19.77 17.49
CA ARG A 43 -15.22 18.32 17.22
C ARG A 43 -13.86 18.03 16.60
N ASP A 44 -13.38 18.92 15.74
CA ASP A 44 -12.07 18.79 15.11
C ASP A 44 -10.95 18.90 16.15
N PHE A 45 -11.06 19.86 17.08
CA PHE A 45 -10.14 20.00 18.21
C PHE A 45 -10.16 18.77 19.11
N ASP A 46 -11.33 18.24 19.46
CA ASP A 46 -11.46 17.02 20.27
C ASP A 46 -10.78 15.81 19.61
N GLN A 47 -10.84 15.69 18.28
CA GLN A 47 -10.14 14.64 17.54
C GLN A 47 -8.62 14.79 17.65
N LEU A 48 -8.09 16.00 17.44
CA LEU A 48 -6.66 16.27 17.59
C LEU A 48 -6.19 16.00 19.03
N SER A 49 -6.96 16.48 20.01
CA SER A 49 -6.68 16.23 21.42
C SER A 49 -6.58 14.72 21.70
N LYS A 50 -7.49 13.90 21.16
CA LYS A 50 -7.42 12.43 21.31
C LYS A 50 -6.17 11.82 20.69
N TRP A 51 -5.79 12.22 19.48
CA TRP A 51 -4.55 11.74 18.85
C TRP A 51 -3.31 12.03 19.69
N PHE A 52 -3.30 13.18 20.36
CA PHE A 52 -2.25 13.56 21.30
C PHE A 52 -2.49 13.11 22.75
N ARG A 53 -3.48 12.24 22.99
CA ARG A 53 -3.83 11.68 24.31
C ARG A 53 -4.24 12.70 25.37
N GLY A 54 -4.92 13.75 24.94
CA GLY A 54 -5.53 14.76 25.82
C GLY A 54 -4.53 15.70 26.47
N ILE A 55 -3.35 15.92 25.87
CA ILE A 55 -2.43 16.93 26.38
C ILE A 55 -3.05 18.32 26.31
N GLU A 56 -2.75 19.14 27.32
CA GLU A 56 -3.12 20.55 27.31
C GLU A 56 -2.16 21.33 26.41
N LEU A 57 -2.71 22.27 25.64
CA LEU A 57 -1.90 23.26 24.93
C LEU A 57 -1.38 24.30 25.92
N ASP A 58 -0.18 24.80 25.68
CA ASP A 58 0.47 25.82 26.51
C ASP A 58 0.18 27.26 26.04
N VAL A 59 -0.97 27.47 25.38
CA VAL A 59 -1.42 28.76 24.82
C VAL A 59 -2.72 29.25 25.45
N ILE A 60 -3.06 30.52 25.23
CA ILE A 60 -4.33 31.10 25.70
C ILE A 60 -5.45 30.75 24.72
N THR A 61 -6.56 30.24 25.25
CA THR A 61 -7.83 30.04 24.52
C THR A 61 -8.87 31.08 24.92
N PRO A 62 -9.81 31.46 24.04
CA PRO A 62 -9.92 31.01 22.64
C PRO A 62 -8.84 31.60 21.73
N ILE A 63 -8.26 30.76 20.88
CA ILE A 63 -7.18 31.08 19.94
C ILE A 63 -7.75 31.90 18.76
N PRO A 64 -7.24 33.12 18.51
CA PRO A 64 -7.56 33.87 17.30
C PRO A 64 -7.24 33.10 16.01
N VAL A 65 -8.23 32.96 15.13
CA VAL A 65 -8.09 32.36 13.80
C VAL A 65 -8.56 33.37 12.75
N ASN A 66 -7.64 33.78 11.87
CA ASN A 66 -7.88 34.78 10.85
C ASN A 66 -7.99 34.11 9.47
N VAL A 67 -9.19 34.07 8.89
CA VAL A 67 -9.45 33.55 7.55
C VAL A 67 -9.29 34.68 6.53
N THR A 68 -8.23 34.65 5.74
CA THR A 68 -7.90 35.75 4.81
C THR A 68 -8.37 35.44 3.39
N GLN A 69 -8.32 36.44 2.51
CA GLN A 69 -8.53 36.25 1.07
C GLN A 69 -7.30 35.68 0.33
N ASN A 70 -6.14 35.64 0.99
CA ASN A 70 -4.89 35.21 0.37
C ASN A 70 -4.92 33.70 0.13
N ASP A 71 -4.04 33.23 -0.75
CA ASP A 71 -3.81 31.81 -1.02
C ASP A 71 -2.39 31.41 -0.55
N GLY A 72 -2.09 30.11 -0.54
CA GLY A 72 -0.76 29.58 -0.26
C GLY A 72 -0.59 28.94 1.12
N GLY A 73 -1.67 28.50 1.76
CA GLY A 73 -1.61 27.65 2.95
C GLY A 73 -2.02 28.35 4.24
N ALA A 74 -1.30 28.10 5.33
CA ALA A 74 -1.56 28.72 6.61
C ALA A 74 -0.23 29.09 7.32
N GLY A 75 -0.35 29.59 8.54
CA GLY A 75 0.79 29.91 9.39
C GLY A 75 0.31 30.42 10.74
N TRP A 76 1.12 30.21 11.78
CA TRP A 76 0.85 30.74 13.11
C TRP A 76 1.94 31.69 13.60
N SER A 77 1.60 32.48 14.61
CA SER A 77 2.54 33.32 15.35
C SER A 77 2.30 33.18 16.84
N LEU A 78 3.37 33.15 17.62
CA LEU A 78 3.31 32.96 19.06
C LEU A 78 4.17 34.02 19.76
N SER A 79 3.55 34.78 20.65
CA SER A 79 4.23 35.71 21.55
C SER A 79 3.86 35.36 22.99
N GLY A 80 4.81 34.78 23.74
CA GLY A 80 4.50 34.21 25.05
C GLY A 80 3.50 33.06 24.92
N LYS A 81 2.27 33.26 25.41
CA LYS A 81 1.15 32.31 25.26
C LYS A 81 0.07 32.78 24.28
N ASP A 82 0.26 33.96 23.68
CA ASP A 82 -0.66 34.54 22.72
C ASP A 82 -0.38 33.95 21.33
N LEU A 83 -1.11 32.89 21.00
CA LEU A 83 -1.09 32.24 19.69
C LEU A 83 -2.07 32.96 18.76
N THR A 84 -1.73 33.11 17.47
CA THR A 84 -2.67 33.52 16.42
C THR A 84 -2.42 32.68 15.17
N ILE A 85 -3.49 32.12 14.60
CA ILE A 85 -3.44 31.33 13.37
C ILE A 85 -3.99 32.15 12.22
N THR A 86 -3.31 32.13 11.08
CA THR A 86 -3.73 32.82 9.85
C THR A 86 -3.91 31.79 8.74
N ILE A 87 -5.14 31.63 8.27
CA ILE A 87 -5.50 30.73 7.17
C ILE A 87 -5.57 31.53 5.87
N LYS A 88 -4.92 31.03 4.81
CA LYS A 88 -4.87 31.63 3.47
C LYS A 88 -5.46 30.62 2.46
N PRO A 89 -6.79 30.39 2.49
CA PRO A 89 -7.44 29.36 1.68
C PRO A 89 -7.71 29.79 0.23
N GLY A 90 -7.43 31.05 -0.14
CA GLY A 90 -7.85 31.63 -1.41
C GLY A 90 -9.36 31.43 -1.63
N GLY A 91 -9.72 30.85 -2.79
CA GLY A 91 -11.09 30.47 -3.14
C GLY A 91 -11.56 29.13 -2.59
N GLY A 92 -10.77 28.45 -1.75
CA GLY A 92 -11.09 27.14 -1.21
C GLY A 92 -12.30 27.14 -0.25
N ASP A 93 -12.88 25.96 -0.11
CA ASP A 93 -14.07 25.70 0.70
C ASP A 93 -13.76 25.54 2.20
N SER A 94 -14.79 25.22 2.98
CA SER A 94 -14.67 24.98 4.42
C SER A 94 -13.80 23.75 4.74
N THR A 95 -13.74 22.75 3.86
CA THR A 95 -12.87 21.58 4.00
C THR A 95 -11.40 21.98 3.91
N LEU A 96 -11.02 22.82 2.95
CA LEU A 96 -9.65 23.33 2.87
C LEU A 96 -9.29 24.16 4.13
N ILE A 97 -10.20 25.01 4.62
CA ILE A 97 -9.96 25.79 5.85
C ILE A 97 -9.74 24.86 7.05
N ARG A 98 -10.53 23.80 7.18
CA ARG A 98 -10.37 22.81 8.26
C ARG A 98 -9.06 22.03 8.12
N TYR A 99 -8.70 21.59 6.92
CA TYR A 99 -7.41 20.95 6.65
C TYR A 99 -6.23 21.84 7.10
N LEU A 100 -6.23 23.11 6.68
CA LEU A 100 -5.19 24.07 7.04
C LEU A 100 -5.15 24.35 8.55
N LEU A 101 -6.30 24.60 9.18
CA LEU A 101 -6.35 24.82 10.63
C LEU A 101 -5.84 23.60 11.40
N VAL A 102 -6.18 22.39 10.95
CA VAL A 102 -5.69 21.15 11.55
C VAL A 102 -4.18 21.06 11.42
N SER A 103 -3.59 21.28 10.24
CA SER A 103 -2.12 21.25 10.08
C SER A 103 -1.41 22.14 11.10
N GLU A 104 -1.82 23.40 11.21
CA GLU A 104 -1.23 24.37 12.14
C GLU A 104 -1.42 23.98 13.62
N MET A 105 -2.60 23.46 13.95
CA MET A 105 -2.90 23.05 15.33
C MET A 105 -2.11 21.82 15.73
N VAL A 106 -1.84 20.90 14.81
CA VAL A 106 -1.00 19.74 15.08
C VAL A 106 0.39 20.20 15.53
N GLU A 107 0.99 21.20 14.89
CA GLU A 107 2.30 21.73 15.30
C GLU A 107 2.27 22.30 16.72
N GLN A 108 1.16 22.93 17.13
CA GLN A 108 0.99 23.41 18.51
C GLN A 108 0.87 22.25 19.50
N PHE A 109 0.19 21.17 19.13
CA PHE A 109 0.18 19.95 19.94
C PHE A 109 1.56 19.30 20.00
N MET A 110 2.33 19.26 18.92
CA MET A 110 3.73 18.76 18.93
C MET A 110 4.60 19.58 19.88
N ARG A 111 4.49 20.91 19.82
CA ARG A 111 5.21 21.86 20.69
C ARG A 111 4.88 21.63 22.16
N ALA A 112 3.59 21.48 22.49
CA ALA A 112 3.14 21.19 23.86
C ALA A 112 3.58 19.79 24.33
N GLN A 113 3.61 18.80 23.44
CA GLN A 113 3.94 17.41 23.76
C GLN A 113 5.44 17.21 24.09
N GLN A 114 6.32 18.01 23.47
CA GLN A 114 7.78 17.99 23.67
C GLN A 114 8.43 16.61 23.51
N ARG A 115 7.96 15.82 22.54
CA ARG A 115 8.52 14.47 22.24
C ARG A 115 9.54 14.45 21.11
N GLY A 116 9.90 15.61 20.55
CA GLY A 116 10.85 15.71 19.44
C GLY A 116 10.19 15.75 18.06
N TRP A 117 8.88 15.97 18.00
CA TRP A 117 8.18 16.33 16.75
C TRP A 117 8.28 17.81 16.40
N PHE A 118 8.72 18.64 17.36
CA PHE A 118 8.90 20.06 17.16
C PHE A 118 10.38 20.38 17.33
N GLY A 119 11.00 20.88 16.26
CA GLY A 119 12.41 21.22 16.19
C GLY A 119 12.78 22.51 16.91
N SER A 120 13.89 23.13 16.49
CA SER A 120 14.46 24.32 17.14
C SER A 120 13.92 25.61 16.53
N GLY A 121 12.69 25.98 16.90
CA GLY A 121 12.06 27.23 16.46
C GLY A 121 11.12 27.09 15.26
N THR A 122 11.07 25.89 14.68
CA THR A 122 10.09 25.38 13.70
C THR A 122 9.95 23.87 13.94
N GLU A 123 8.88 23.29 13.42
CA GLU A 123 8.51 21.89 13.40
C GLU A 123 9.53 21.00 12.65
N GLY A 124 10.29 21.55 11.69
CA GLY A 124 11.25 20.78 10.88
C GLY A 124 10.57 19.80 9.94
N SER A 125 11.33 19.14 9.06
CA SER A 125 10.75 18.24 8.04
C SER A 125 9.91 17.08 8.62
N GLU A 126 10.27 16.57 9.80
CA GLU A 126 9.53 15.53 10.53
C GLU A 126 8.21 16.04 11.10
N GLY A 127 8.21 17.27 11.63
CA GLY A 127 7.03 17.91 12.16
C GLY A 127 6.10 18.37 11.04
N GLU A 128 6.62 18.99 9.99
CA GLU A 128 5.85 19.36 8.80
C GLU A 128 5.29 18.13 8.07
N GLY A 129 6.04 17.02 8.04
CA GLY A 129 5.52 15.73 7.60
C GLY A 129 4.36 15.24 8.47
N LEU A 130 4.45 15.38 9.79
CA LEU A 130 3.41 14.92 10.72
C LEU A 130 2.16 15.82 10.69
N SER A 131 2.29 17.14 10.55
CA SER A 131 1.17 18.08 10.45
C SER A 131 0.29 17.74 9.24
N ARG A 132 0.92 17.54 8.08
CA ARG A 132 0.27 17.12 6.83
C ARG A 132 -0.32 15.73 6.91
N PHE A 133 0.42 14.77 7.47
CA PHE A 133 -0.09 13.40 7.68
C PHE A 133 -1.38 13.42 8.50
N LEU A 134 -1.40 14.11 9.64
CA LEU A 134 -2.57 14.17 10.51
C LEU A 134 -3.73 14.99 9.91
N ALA A 135 -3.44 16.04 9.15
CA ALA A 135 -4.47 16.76 8.41
C ALA A 135 -5.14 15.87 7.34
N ALA A 136 -4.36 15.06 6.61
CA ALA A 136 -4.91 14.08 5.67
C ALA A 136 -5.70 12.97 6.39
N GLN A 137 -5.19 12.44 7.51
CA GLN A 137 -5.94 11.48 8.34
C GLN A 137 -7.23 12.07 8.89
N PHE A 138 -7.26 13.38 9.17
CA PHE A 138 -8.44 14.07 9.67
C PHE A 138 -9.53 14.11 8.60
N LEU A 139 -9.16 14.43 7.36
CA LEU A 139 -10.10 14.41 6.25
C LEU A 139 -10.68 13.00 6.04
N ALA A 140 -9.81 11.98 6.01
CA ALA A 140 -10.22 10.59 5.84
C ALA A 140 -11.14 10.11 6.97
N THR A 141 -10.78 10.36 8.23
CA THR A 141 -11.55 9.93 9.41
C THR A 141 -12.95 10.57 9.46
N ASN A 142 -13.08 11.79 8.95
CA ASN A 142 -14.33 12.54 8.96
C ASN A 142 -15.13 12.43 7.64
N GLY A 143 -14.67 11.61 6.68
CA GLY A 143 -15.33 11.46 5.37
C GLY A 143 -15.35 12.73 4.53
N LEU A 144 -14.32 13.58 4.67
CA LEU A 144 -14.20 14.88 4.00
C LEU A 144 -13.39 14.83 2.69
N GLY A 145 -12.89 13.64 2.33
CA GLY A 145 -12.11 13.41 1.11
C GLY A 145 -10.63 13.17 1.37
N ASP A 146 -9.83 13.31 0.31
CA ASP A 146 -8.38 13.14 0.31
C ASP A 146 -7.64 14.47 0.51
N THR A 147 -6.31 14.41 0.61
CA THR A 147 -5.43 15.60 0.62
C THR A 147 -5.83 16.58 -0.50
N PRO A 148 -6.05 17.88 -0.21
CA PRO A 148 -6.46 18.84 -1.22
C PRO A 148 -5.48 18.92 -2.39
N ALA A 149 -6.00 19.16 -3.60
CA ALA A 149 -5.18 19.27 -4.80
C ALA A 149 -4.10 20.35 -4.63
N GLY A 150 -2.85 20.01 -4.94
CA GLY A 150 -1.70 20.90 -4.78
C GLY A 150 -1.01 20.86 -3.41
N TYR A 151 -1.52 20.07 -2.44
CA TYR A 151 -0.91 19.93 -1.11
C TYR A 151 -0.14 18.61 -0.89
N GLY A 152 -0.17 17.70 -1.86
CA GLY A 152 0.63 16.47 -1.82
C GLY A 152 2.11 16.76 -2.04
N ASN A 153 2.97 16.10 -1.24
CA ASN A 153 4.41 16.36 -1.16
C ASN A 153 5.27 15.14 -1.48
N SER A 154 4.80 13.90 -1.25
CA SER A 154 5.67 12.73 -1.40
C SER A 154 6.24 12.57 -2.81
N ASN A 155 5.51 13.04 -3.82
CA ASN A 155 5.98 13.05 -5.21
C ASN A 155 7.20 13.95 -5.43
N ALA A 156 7.43 15.00 -4.63
CA ALA A 156 8.64 15.81 -4.72
C ALA A 156 9.89 14.97 -4.42
N TRP A 157 9.84 14.18 -3.34
CA TRP A 157 10.91 13.25 -2.99
C TRP A 157 11.07 12.11 -4.00
N LEU A 158 9.95 11.52 -4.47
CA LEU A 158 9.97 10.43 -5.45
C LEU A 158 10.59 10.83 -6.79
N ALA A 159 10.31 12.05 -7.26
CA ALA A 159 10.87 12.60 -8.48
C ALA A 159 12.30 13.15 -8.31
N GLY A 160 12.72 13.37 -7.07
CA GLY A 160 13.97 14.02 -6.70
C GLY A 160 15.14 13.06 -6.48
N SER A 161 16.08 13.50 -5.63
CA SER A 161 17.31 12.76 -5.31
C SER A 161 17.09 11.54 -4.41
N ARG A 162 15.92 11.50 -3.75
CA ARG A 162 15.55 10.51 -2.72
C ARG A 162 16.53 10.45 -1.54
N ALA A 163 16.99 11.62 -1.08
CA ALA A 163 17.88 11.74 0.08
C ALA A 163 17.22 11.23 1.38
N ASP A 164 18.05 10.80 2.33
CA ASP A 164 17.59 10.27 3.63
C ASP A 164 17.21 11.40 4.60
N PHE A 165 15.93 11.78 4.59
CA PHE A 165 15.34 12.67 5.60
C PHE A 165 14.63 11.88 6.70
N VAL A 166 14.77 10.56 6.77
CA VAL A 166 14.26 9.74 7.86
C VAL A 166 15.21 9.79 9.05
N ASN A 167 16.52 9.77 8.78
CA ASN A 167 17.55 9.90 9.79
C ASN A 167 18.17 11.30 9.84
N ASN A 168 18.19 12.03 8.73
CA ASN A 168 18.81 13.36 8.65
C ASN A 168 17.73 14.43 8.47
N ILE A 169 17.07 14.75 9.57
CA ILE A 169 16.03 15.78 9.62
C ILE A 169 16.57 17.14 9.16
N ASN A 170 15.80 17.82 8.30
CA ASN A 170 16.00 19.24 8.05
C ASN A 170 15.25 20.05 9.11
N GLY A 171 15.93 20.39 10.21
CA GLY A 171 15.32 21.03 11.38
C GLY A 171 14.93 22.50 11.20
N SER A 172 15.06 23.02 9.98
CA SER A 172 14.61 24.37 9.59
C SER A 172 13.65 24.36 8.39
N ASP A 173 13.26 23.18 7.90
CA ASP A 173 12.32 23.06 6.79
C ASP A 173 10.87 23.25 7.27
N ASP A 174 10.16 24.11 6.56
CA ASP A 174 8.73 24.42 6.70
C ASP A 174 8.02 24.37 5.31
N GLY A 175 8.67 23.78 4.30
CA GLY A 175 8.30 23.89 2.89
C GLY A 175 7.72 22.62 2.26
N PRO A 176 6.95 22.77 1.17
CA PRO A 176 6.48 21.62 0.38
C PRO A 176 7.58 21.10 -0.56
N ASP A 177 8.57 20.40 -0.02
CA ASP A 177 9.78 19.99 -0.73
C ASP A 177 10.13 18.48 -0.62
N GLU A 178 11.33 18.10 -1.05
CA GLU A 178 11.82 16.71 -0.95
C GLU A 178 11.93 16.21 0.50
N ALA A 179 12.28 17.08 1.46
CA ALA A 179 12.48 16.71 2.86
C ALA A 179 11.15 16.42 3.55
N THR A 180 10.18 17.31 3.39
CA THR A 180 8.81 17.07 3.85
C THR A 180 8.17 15.90 3.09
N GLY A 181 8.39 15.78 1.78
CA GLY A 181 7.88 14.67 0.97
C GLY A 181 8.37 13.28 1.45
N CYS A 182 9.66 13.15 1.78
CA CYS A 182 10.24 11.95 2.37
C CYS A 182 9.59 11.62 3.72
N SER A 183 9.46 12.65 4.56
CA SER A 183 8.94 12.52 5.93
C SER A 183 7.50 12.04 5.93
N LEU A 184 6.65 12.65 5.10
CA LEU A 184 5.26 12.27 4.91
C LEU A 184 5.13 10.83 4.36
N LEU A 185 5.95 10.47 3.37
CA LEU A 185 5.92 9.12 2.79
C LEU A 185 6.33 8.06 3.83
N PHE A 186 7.32 8.36 4.67
CA PHE A 186 7.75 7.46 5.73
C PHE A 186 6.70 7.33 6.85
N LEU A 187 5.96 8.39 7.17
CA LEU A 187 4.83 8.31 8.13
C LEU A 187 3.72 7.40 7.59
N TYR A 188 3.40 7.46 6.29
CA TYR A 188 2.50 6.50 5.65
C TYR A 188 3.07 5.08 5.60
N TYR A 189 4.38 4.90 5.50
CA TYR A 189 5.01 3.59 5.69
C TYR A 189 4.76 3.06 7.12
N LEU A 190 4.94 3.87 8.16
CA LEU A 190 4.61 3.45 9.53
C LEU A 190 3.12 3.11 9.70
N PHE A 191 2.24 3.94 9.13
CA PHE A 191 0.78 3.81 9.26
C PHE A 191 0.21 2.69 8.39
N SER A 192 0.29 2.83 7.07
CA SER A 192 -0.36 1.95 6.09
C SER A 192 0.43 0.67 5.82
N GLN A 193 1.77 0.72 5.83
CA GLN A 193 2.60 -0.46 5.52
C GLN A 193 2.84 -1.33 6.75
N LEU A 194 3.12 -0.72 7.91
CA LEU A 194 3.43 -1.44 9.15
C LEU A 194 2.23 -1.55 10.11
N GLY A 195 1.14 -0.84 9.85
CA GLY A 195 -0.11 -0.97 10.59
C GLY A 195 -0.14 -0.25 11.94
N PHE A 196 0.74 0.72 12.19
CA PHE A 196 0.69 1.50 13.43
C PHE A 196 -0.45 2.52 13.41
N THR A 197 -1.19 2.63 14.52
CA THR A 197 -2.24 3.65 14.68
C THR A 197 -1.64 5.05 14.78
N VAL A 198 -2.43 6.08 14.42
CA VAL A 198 -2.07 7.49 14.57
C VAL A 198 -1.60 7.82 16.00
N GLU A 199 -2.33 7.38 17.02
CA GLU A 199 -2.03 7.61 18.44
C GLU A 199 -0.70 6.97 18.88
N ALA A 200 -0.32 5.86 18.24
CA ALA A 200 0.94 5.19 18.50
C ALA A 200 2.10 5.98 17.88
N ILE A 201 1.96 6.39 16.61
CA ILE A 201 2.96 7.20 15.90
C ILE A 201 3.20 8.51 16.65
N VAL A 202 2.15 9.27 16.93
CA VAL A 202 2.23 10.54 17.68
C VAL A 202 2.90 10.34 19.04
N ALA A 203 2.51 9.33 19.80
CA ALA A 203 3.10 9.07 21.12
C ALA A 203 4.56 8.60 21.04
N ALA A 204 4.97 7.95 19.96
CA ALA A 204 6.34 7.48 19.75
C ALA A 204 7.34 8.59 19.40
N GLY A 205 6.89 9.85 19.27
CA GLY A 205 7.71 11.00 18.86
C GLY A 205 9.17 10.96 19.29
N ALA A 206 10.05 11.33 18.36
CA ALA A 206 11.49 11.40 18.55
C ALA A 206 12.10 12.44 17.58
N PRO A 207 13.32 12.95 17.85
CA PRO A 207 13.98 13.95 16.98
C PRO A 207 14.31 13.49 15.55
N THR A 208 14.07 12.22 15.22
CA THR A 208 14.18 11.70 13.85
C THR A 208 13.07 10.67 13.61
N LEU A 209 12.62 10.52 12.37
CA LEU A 209 11.64 9.50 12.01
C LEU A 209 12.19 8.08 12.20
N GLY A 210 13.49 7.88 12.01
CA GLY A 210 14.16 6.65 12.40
C GLY A 210 14.01 6.38 13.90
N GLY A 211 14.07 7.41 14.74
CA GLY A 211 13.84 7.29 16.19
C GLY A 211 12.39 6.90 16.53
N VAL A 212 11.42 7.42 15.78
CA VAL A 212 10.00 7.06 15.90
C VAL A 212 9.80 5.58 15.56
N TYR A 213 10.35 5.12 14.42
CA TYR A 213 10.36 3.71 14.04
C TYR A 213 10.91 2.82 15.15
N ARG A 214 12.10 3.13 15.68
CA ARG A 214 12.75 2.32 16.74
C ARG A 214 11.88 2.22 18.00
N LYS A 215 11.16 3.29 18.37
CA LYS A 215 10.24 3.28 19.52
C LYS A 215 8.98 2.45 19.27
N LEU A 216 8.48 2.43 18.04
CA LEU A 216 7.29 1.66 17.65
C LEU A 216 7.58 0.16 17.52
N THR A 217 8.73 -0.19 16.92
CA THR A 217 9.05 -1.59 16.56
C THR A 217 9.97 -2.27 17.57
N GLY A 218 10.78 -1.52 18.32
CA GLY A 218 11.88 -2.04 19.12
C GLY A 218 13.11 -2.50 18.30
N ASP A 219 13.04 -2.43 16.97
CA ASP A 219 14.15 -2.73 16.07
C ASP A 219 15.15 -1.57 16.08
N THR A 220 16.42 -1.84 16.40
CA THR A 220 17.47 -0.82 16.50
C THR A 220 18.17 -0.53 15.17
N ALA A 221 17.85 -1.25 14.10
CA ALA A 221 18.43 -1.03 12.78
C ALA A 221 18.04 0.35 12.21
N ASP A 222 18.79 0.78 11.20
CA ASP A 222 18.42 1.90 10.37
C ASP A 222 17.25 1.50 9.44
N PRO A 223 16.07 2.14 9.55
CA PRO A 223 14.92 1.78 8.73
C PRO A 223 14.99 2.30 7.29
N PHE A 224 15.83 3.30 7.00
CA PHE A 224 15.81 3.99 5.71
C PHE A 224 16.17 3.09 4.53
N PRO A 225 17.22 2.23 4.59
CA PRO A 225 17.55 1.34 3.46
C PRO A 225 16.41 0.40 3.07
N ALA A 226 15.69 -0.16 4.04
CA ALA A 226 14.58 -1.08 3.78
C ALA A 226 13.36 -0.34 3.22
N PHE A 227 13.01 0.80 3.81
CA PHE A 227 11.95 1.69 3.31
C PHE A 227 12.24 2.15 1.88
N LYS A 228 13.46 2.67 1.63
CA LYS A 228 13.86 3.16 0.31
C LYS A 228 13.86 2.04 -0.73
N SER A 229 14.39 0.86 -0.38
CA SER A 229 14.40 -0.29 -1.30
C SER A 229 12.98 -0.72 -1.69
N LEU A 230 12.04 -0.72 -0.74
CA LEU A 230 10.64 -1.00 -1.02
C LEU A 230 10.07 0.04 -2.00
N VAL A 231 10.25 1.33 -1.72
CA VAL A 231 9.73 2.39 -2.59
C VAL A 231 10.38 2.38 -3.98
N ASP A 232 11.70 2.23 -4.07
CA ASP A 232 12.44 2.18 -5.34
C ASP A 232 11.98 1.02 -6.23
N THR A 233 11.52 -0.09 -5.64
CA THR A 233 11.01 -1.24 -6.40
C THR A 233 9.71 -0.90 -7.13
N TYR A 234 8.78 -0.20 -6.47
CA TYR A 234 7.47 0.12 -7.05
C TYR A 234 7.46 1.44 -7.83
N PHE A 235 8.40 2.33 -7.52
CA PHE A 235 8.56 3.63 -8.17
C PHE A 235 10.00 3.77 -8.67
N PRO A 236 10.40 3.07 -9.74
CA PRO A 236 11.77 3.12 -10.24
C PRO A 236 12.11 4.49 -10.85
N GLY A 237 13.36 4.92 -10.68
CA GLY A 237 13.83 6.20 -11.22
C GLY A 237 13.05 7.39 -10.66
N THR A 238 12.42 8.17 -11.53
CA THR A 238 11.62 9.36 -11.17
C THR A 238 10.12 9.12 -11.24
N SER A 239 9.67 7.86 -11.31
CA SER A 239 8.24 7.52 -11.26
C SER A 239 7.60 8.01 -9.96
N THR A 240 6.39 8.52 -10.09
CA THR A 240 5.60 9.13 -9.01
C THR A 240 4.26 8.43 -8.83
N ILE A 241 3.56 8.76 -7.74
CA ILE A 241 2.19 8.31 -7.48
C ILE A 241 1.26 9.11 -8.40
N THR A 242 0.44 8.42 -9.19
CA THR A 242 -0.40 9.03 -10.24
C THR A 242 -1.90 8.94 -9.97
N GLY A 243 -2.33 8.27 -8.90
CA GLY A 243 -3.75 8.11 -8.57
C GLY A 243 -3.98 7.93 -7.08
N GLY A 244 -5.19 8.28 -6.64
CA GLY A 244 -5.58 8.25 -5.23
C GLY A 244 -4.85 9.29 -4.39
N ASN A 245 -4.55 8.94 -3.13
CA ASN A 245 -3.76 9.76 -2.24
C ASN A 245 -2.30 9.81 -2.72
N LEU A 246 -1.88 10.98 -3.23
CA LEU A 246 -0.56 11.19 -3.81
C LEU A 246 0.60 11.15 -2.80
N ASP A 247 0.30 10.94 -1.52
CA ASP A 247 1.28 10.79 -0.43
C ASP A 247 1.33 9.36 0.14
N ASN A 248 0.36 8.50 -0.22
CA ASN A 248 0.24 7.16 0.36
C ASN A 248 0.14 6.07 -0.73
N PRO A 249 1.27 5.49 -1.15
CA PRO A 249 1.26 4.35 -2.06
C PRO A 249 1.10 2.99 -1.35
N PHE A 250 1.00 2.98 -0.02
CA PHE A 250 1.06 1.77 0.79
C PHE A 250 -0.35 1.19 1.06
N PRO A 251 -0.47 -0.13 1.32
CA PRO A 251 0.61 -1.11 1.44
C PRO A 251 1.22 -1.52 0.10
N LEU A 252 2.55 -1.50 0.05
CA LEU A 252 3.38 -2.12 -0.98
C LEU A 252 3.82 -3.49 -0.48
N ARG A 253 3.80 -4.51 -1.32
CA ARG A 253 4.16 -5.85 -0.84
C ARG A 253 5.66 -5.94 -0.58
N ALA A 254 6.04 -6.17 0.68
CA ALA A 254 7.42 -6.39 1.08
C ALA A 254 7.98 -7.68 0.44
N LEU A 255 9.09 -7.53 -0.27
CA LEU A 255 9.73 -8.57 -1.05
C LEU A 255 10.51 -9.55 -0.15
N ARG A 256 9.82 -10.49 0.50
CA ARG A 256 10.48 -11.64 1.15
C ARG A 256 10.57 -12.80 0.15
N SER A 257 11.78 -13.13 -0.30
CA SER A 257 12.02 -14.38 -1.03
C SER A 257 11.68 -15.56 -0.12
N THR A 258 10.60 -16.26 -0.43
CA THR A 258 10.23 -17.49 0.27
C THR A 258 10.79 -18.67 -0.51
N ALA A 259 11.47 -19.58 0.17
CA ALA A 259 11.88 -20.84 -0.43
C ALA A 259 10.67 -21.76 -0.56
N THR A 260 10.48 -22.32 -1.74
CA THR A 260 9.40 -23.29 -2.02
C THR A 260 10.01 -24.67 -2.16
N ALA A 261 9.48 -25.62 -1.40
CA ALA A 261 9.86 -27.02 -1.50
C ALA A 261 8.81 -27.78 -2.32
N LEU A 262 9.27 -28.70 -3.17
CA LEU A 262 8.42 -29.63 -3.91
C LEU A 262 9.00 -31.04 -3.80
N SER A 263 8.14 -32.03 -3.61
CA SER A 263 8.53 -33.44 -3.74
C SER A 263 7.83 -34.01 -4.97
N THR A 264 8.62 -34.62 -5.86
CA THR A 264 8.15 -35.28 -7.08
C THR A 264 8.12 -36.80 -6.97
N GLY A 265 8.55 -37.34 -5.82
CA GLY A 265 8.69 -38.77 -5.58
C GLY A 265 9.12 -39.09 -4.14
N PRO A 266 8.94 -40.34 -3.68
CA PRO A 266 9.32 -40.73 -2.32
C PRO A 266 10.80 -40.49 -2.04
N GLY A 267 11.10 -39.71 -0.99
CA GLY A 267 12.48 -39.41 -0.58
C GLY A 267 13.18 -38.35 -1.42
N GLU A 268 12.49 -37.76 -2.40
CA GLU A 268 13.01 -36.67 -3.23
C GLU A 268 12.46 -35.32 -2.76
N THR A 269 13.30 -34.29 -2.82
CA THR A 269 12.87 -32.91 -2.57
C THR A 269 13.70 -31.94 -3.38
N SER A 270 13.01 -31.00 -4.00
CA SER A 270 13.57 -29.86 -4.72
C SER A 270 13.26 -28.59 -3.95
N LEU A 271 14.22 -27.67 -3.87
CA LEU A 271 14.03 -26.33 -3.33
C LEU A 271 14.17 -25.30 -4.43
N TYR A 272 13.24 -24.35 -4.46
CA TYR A 272 13.23 -23.24 -5.41
C TYR A 272 13.19 -21.90 -4.66
N VAL A 273 13.99 -20.93 -5.10
CA VAL A 273 14.03 -19.61 -4.48
C VAL A 273 14.43 -18.55 -5.50
N THR A 274 13.95 -17.32 -5.34
CA THR A 274 14.50 -16.16 -6.04
C THR A 274 15.65 -15.57 -5.25
N GLY A 275 16.80 -15.42 -5.89
CA GLY A 275 18.01 -14.90 -5.27
C GLY A 275 18.83 -14.05 -6.24
N LEU A 276 19.73 -13.24 -5.69
CA LEU A 276 20.64 -12.43 -6.51
C LEU A 276 21.50 -13.32 -7.41
N PRO A 277 21.95 -12.81 -8.57
CA PRO A 277 22.93 -13.48 -9.38
C PRO A 277 24.25 -13.64 -8.60
N ASN A 278 25.07 -14.63 -8.96
CA ASN A 278 26.41 -14.74 -8.38
C ASN A 278 27.24 -13.50 -8.77
N ALA A 279 28.00 -12.94 -7.82
CA ALA A 279 28.81 -11.73 -8.00
C ALA A 279 29.84 -11.80 -9.15
N ASP A 280 30.10 -13.00 -9.70
CA ASP A 280 31.06 -13.28 -10.77
C ASP A 280 30.44 -13.33 -12.17
N ASP A 281 29.14 -13.05 -12.34
CA ASP A 281 28.48 -13.17 -13.65
C ASP A 281 28.71 -11.98 -14.60
N GLY A 282 29.38 -10.92 -14.12
CA GLY A 282 29.85 -9.78 -14.93
C GLY A 282 28.74 -8.99 -15.64
N ALA A 283 27.48 -9.32 -15.37
CA ALA A 283 26.32 -8.66 -15.93
C ALA A 283 25.83 -7.67 -14.88
N GLY A 284 25.97 -6.36 -15.13
CA GLY A 284 25.46 -5.30 -14.26
C GLY A 284 23.92 -5.25 -14.19
N ASN A 285 23.29 -6.37 -13.86
CA ASN A 285 21.85 -6.59 -13.92
C ASN A 285 21.28 -6.62 -12.49
N HIS A 286 20.42 -5.66 -12.17
CA HIS A 286 19.97 -5.36 -10.80
C HIS A 286 18.77 -6.21 -10.30
N GLY A 287 18.54 -7.43 -10.81
CA GLY A 287 17.40 -8.26 -10.39
C GLY A 287 17.73 -9.73 -10.10
N SER A 288 16.73 -10.51 -9.64
CA SER A 288 16.92 -11.87 -9.11
C SER A 288 16.71 -12.97 -10.14
N GLN A 289 17.43 -14.09 -10.02
CA GLN A 289 17.21 -15.33 -10.79
C GLN A 289 16.50 -16.38 -9.92
N VAL A 290 15.89 -17.37 -10.56
CA VAL A 290 15.38 -18.56 -9.86
C VAL A 290 16.51 -19.57 -9.72
N TRP A 291 16.76 -19.98 -8.48
CA TRP A 291 17.72 -20.99 -8.10
C TRP A 291 17.02 -22.26 -7.68
N THR A 292 17.60 -23.40 -8.04
CA THR A 292 17.12 -24.73 -7.62
C THR A 292 18.24 -25.56 -7.01
N LYS A 293 17.88 -26.48 -6.11
CA LYS A 293 18.73 -27.59 -5.71
C LYS A 293 17.90 -28.83 -5.38
N PHE A 294 18.49 -30.00 -5.54
CA PHE A 294 17.79 -31.28 -5.48
C PHE A 294 18.36 -32.18 -4.39
N PHE A 295 17.50 -33.00 -3.81
CA PHE A 295 17.84 -34.12 -2.93
C PHE A 295 17.09 -35.38 -3.36
N PRO A 296 17.76 -36.55 -3.37
CA PRO A 296 19.20 -36.71 -3.23
C PRO A 296 19.93 -36.30 -4.53
N ASP A 297 21.20 -35.91 -4.41
CA ASP A 297 22.10 -35.80 -5.55
C ASP A 297 22.34 -37.20 -6.16
N SER A 298 22.05 -37.35 -7.45
CA SER A 298 22.18 -38.62 -8.17
C SER A 298 23.62 -39.16 -8.20
N ASN A 299 24.61 -38.27 -8.09
CA ASN A 299 26.04 -38.63 -8.03
C ASN A 299 26.54 -38.79 -6.58
N ARG A 300 25.82 -38.21 -5.60
CA ARG A 300 26.21 -38.21 -4.17
C ARG A 300 25.01 -38.57 -3.28
N PRO A 301 24.64 -39.86 -3.18
CA PRO A 301 23.49 -40.31 -2.40
C PRO A 301 23.54 -39.79 -0.96
N GLY A 302 22.42 -39.23 -0.48
CA GLY A 302 22.31 -38.64 0.85
C GLY A 302 22.82 -37.21 0.97
N GLN A 303 23.25 -36.59 -0.14
CA GLN A 303 23.64 -35.17 -0.19
C GLN A 303 22.68 -34.38 -1.10
N TRP A 304 22.71 -33.07 -0.96
CA TRP A 304 22.05 -32.17 -1.90
C TRP A 304 22.98 -31.83 -3.06
N THR A 305 22.41 -31.53 -4.23
CA THR A 305 23.17 -30.89 -5.30
C THR A 305 23.62 -29.48 -4.89
N ASP A 306 24.58 -28.94 -5.63
CA ASP A 306 24.87 -27.50 -5.57
C ASP A 306 23.69 -26.69 -6.13
N TRP A 307 23.66 -25.39 -5.84
CA TRP A 307 22.65 -24.49 -6.39
C TRP A 307 22.84 -24.32 -7.90
N LEU A 308 21.76 -24.50 -8.64
CA LEU A 308 21.69 -24.34 -10.08
C LEU A 308 20.78 -23.16 -10.41
N ALA A 309 21.28 -22.20 -11.18
CA ALA A 309 20.45 -21.14 -11.75
C ALA A 309 19.59 -21.68 -12.90
N LEU A 310 18.30 -21.34 -12.90
CA LEU A 310 17.33 -21.79 -13.89
C LEU A 310 17.13 -20.78 -15.03
N GLY A 311 18.23 -20.27 -15.60
CA GLY A 311 18.23 -19.47 -16.83
C GLY A 311 18.41 -17.97 -16.60
N PRO A 312 18.51 -17.18 -17.69
CA PRO A 312 18.93 -15.77 -17.62
C PRO A 312 17.81 -14.80 -17.24
N ASN A 313 16.55 -15.23 -17.19
CA ASN A 313 15.43 -14.35 -16.87
C ASN A 313 15.60 -13.74 -15.48
N VAL A 314 15.38 -12.42 -15.45
CA VAL A 314 15.47 -11.62 -14.25
C VAL A 314 14.07 -11.34 -13.73
N PHE A 315 13.84 -11.68 -12.48
CA PHE A 315 12.60 -11.45 -11.76
C PHE A 315 12.77 -10.31 -10.76
N PRO A 316 11.69 -9.57 -10.45
CA PRO A 316 11.70 -8.61 -9.35
C PRO A 316 12.23 -9.28 -8.07
N PRO A 317 13.08 -8.61 -7.28
CA PRO A 317 13.54 -9.16 -6.00
C PRO A 317 12.37 -9.62 -5.14
N GLY A 318 12.52 -10.69 -4.36
CA GLY A 318 11.46 -11.26 -3.50
C GLY A 318 10.21 -11.81 -4.19
N SER A 319 10.24 -11.98 -5.52
CA SER A 319 9.19 -12.72 -6.23
C SER A 319 9.08 -14.14 -5.68
N THR A 320 7.85 -14.57 -5.37
CA THR A 320 7.61 -15.92 -4.85
C THR A 320 7.64 -16.93 -6.00
N VAL A 321 8.37 -18.04 -5.84
CA VAL A 321 8.34 -19.16 -6.77
C VAL A 321 7.27 -20.13 -6.33
N THR A 322 6.28 -20.38 -7.17
CA THR A 322 5.29 -21.43 -6.92
C THR A 322 5.67 -22.66 -7.71
N ALA A 323 5.85 -23.80 -7.03
CA ALA A 323 6.20 -25.05 -7.64
C ALA A 323 5.02 -26.02 -7.55
N LEU A 324 4.70 -26.69 -8.66
CA LEU A 324 3.63 -27.67 -8.76
C LEU A 324 4.17 -28.91 -9.48
N SER A 325 3.79 -30.09 -8.99
CA SER A 325 3.99 -31.35 -9.70
C SER A 325 2.64 -31.86 -10.20
N THR A 326 2.56 -32.18 -11.49
CA THR A 326 1.39 -32.76 -12.15
C THR A 326 1.52 -34.26 -12.38
N GLY A 327 2.67 -34.83 -12.04
CA GLY A 327 3.02 -36.23 -12.26
C GLY A 327 4.40 -36.57 -11.68
N PRO A 328 4.72 -37.86 -11.47
CA PRO A 328 6.01 -38.26 -10.93
C PRO A 328 7.19 -37.74 -11.76
N GLY A 329 8.14 -37.09 -11.10
CA GLY A 329 9.31 -36.47 -11.75
C GLY A 329 9.01 -35.21 -12.59
N GLU A 330 7.76 -34.76 -12.63
CA GLU A 330 7.36 -33.53 -13.34
C GLU A 330 7.36 -32.34 -12.38
N THR A 331 7.84 -31.20 -12.84
CA THR A 331 7.78 -29.94 -12.10
C THR A 331 7.46 -28.79 -13.02
N SER A 332 6.51 -27.97 -12.61
CA SER A 332 6.22 -26.66 -13.19
C SER A 332 6.46 -25.57 -12.14
N LEU A 333 7.15 -24.51 -12.55
CA LEU A 333 7.43 -23.33 -11.75
C LEU A 333 6.68 -22.14 -12.32
N TYR A 334 6.05 -21.36 -11.44
CA TYR A 334 5.34 -20.14 -11.78
C TYR A 334 5.88 -18.99 -10.94
N VAL A 335 6.22 -17.89 -11.60
CA VAL A 335 6.82 -16.71 -10.95
C VAL A 335 6.21 -15.45 -11.54
N MET A 336 5.93 -14.47 -10.68
CA MET A 336 5.58 -13.13 -11.14
C MET A 336 6.84 -12.44 -11.65
N GLY A 337 6.87 -12.04 -12.91
CA GLY A 337 8.04 -11.46 -13.55
C GLY A 337 7.76 -10.13 -14.24
N LEU A 338 8.83 -9.53 -14.76
CA LEU A 338 8.76 -8.30 -15.53
C LEU A 338 7.99 -8.51 -16.86
N PRO A 339 7.51 -7.43 -17.49
CA PRO A 339 6.82 -7.50 -18.78
C PRO A 339 7.72 -8.15 -19.83
N ASN A 340 7.12 -8.84 -20.79
CA ASN A 340 7.86 -9.40 -21.92
C ASN A 340 7.97 -8.29 -22.97
N ALA A 341 9.16 -7.72 -23.12
CA ALA A 341 9.42 -6.66 -24.10
C ALA A 341 9.09 -7.10 -25.55
N ASP A 342 9.03 -8.40 -25.81
CA ASP A 342 8.80 -8.98 -27.14
C ASP A 342 7.34 -9.40 -27.40
N ASP A 343 6.40 -9.15 -26.48
CA ASP A 343 5.00 -9.56 -26.68
C ASP A 343 4.20 -8.63 -27.61
N GLY A 344 4.78 -7.50 -28.02
CA GLY A 344 4.17 -6.53 -28.93
C GLY A 344 2.90 -5.88 -28.40
N SER A 345 2.56 -6.07 -27.11
CA SER A 345 1.29 -5.65 -26.51
C SER A 345 1.27 -4.18 -26.08
N GLY A 346 2.44 -3.53 -26.01
CA GLY A 346 2.59 -2.19 -25.44
C GLY A 346 2.30 -2.12 -23.93
N ASN A 347 2.15 -3.27 -23.26
CA ASN A 347 1.74 -3.36 -21.87
C ASN A 347 2.98 -3.45 -20.97
N HIS A 348 3.15 -2.50 -20.04
CA HIS A 348 4.38 -2.36 -19.24
C HIS A 348 4.27 -2.98 -17.83
N GLY A 349 3.27 -3.83 -17.58
CA GLY A 349 3.00 -4.40 -16.25
C GLY A 349 3.50 -5.84 -16.04
N SER A 350 3.63 -6.26 -14.77
CA SER A 350 4.11 -7.60 -14.42
C SER A 350 3.20 -8.71 -14.93
N GLN A 351 3.77 -9.86 -15.28
CA GLN A 351 3.04 -11.01 -15.80
C GLN A 351 3.54 -12.33 -15.20
N VAL A 352 2.76 -13.39 -15.36
CA VAL A 352 3.15 -14.74 -14.92
C VAL A 352 4.07 -15.38 -15.93
N TRP A 353 5.22 -15.87 -15.46
CA TRP A 353 6.16 -16.68 -16.23
C TRP A 353 6.13 -18.13 -15.74
N THR A 354 6.27 -19.06 -16.67
CA THR A 354 6.34 -20.50 -16.38
C THR A 354 7.62 -21.12 -16.90
N LYS A 355 8.12 -22.13 -16.16
CA LYS A 355 9.22 -23.00 -16.58
C LYS A 355 8.94 -24.42 -16.09
N PHE A 356 9.12 -25.43 -16.92
CA PHE A 356 8.78 -26.78 -16.53
C PHE A 356 9.82 -27.83 -16.94
N PHE A 357 9.76 -28.96 -16.25
CA PHE A 357 10.62 -30.13 -16.42
C PHE A 357 9.77 -31.41 -16.39
N PRO A 358 10.06 -32.39 -17.28
CA PRO A 358 11.00 -32.29 -18.40
C PRO A 358 10.42 -31.46 -19.56
N ASP A 359 11.29 -30.85 -20.36
CA ASP A 359 10.91 -30.25 -21.64
C ASP A 359 10.42 -31.36 -22.60
N PRO A 360 9.20 -31.27 -23.14
CA PRO A 360 8.64 -32.28 -24.05
C PRO A 360 9.47 -32.51 -25.31
N ASN A 361 10.20 -31.48 -25.77
CA ASN A 361 11.05 -31.54 -26.95
C ASN A 361 12.51 -31.86 -26.59
N ARG A 362 12.91 -31.71 -25.33
CA ARG A 362 14.28 -31.93 -24.83
C ARG A 362 14.24 -32.72 -23.51
N PRO A 363 14.00 -34.04 -23.55
CA PRO A 363 13.90 -34.86 -22.35
C PRO A 363 15.13 -34.71 -21.43
N GLY A 364 14.89 -34.57 -20.14
CA GLY A 364 15.95 -34.34 -19.14
C GLY A 364 16.47 -32.89 -19.07
N GLN A 365 15.85 -31.95 -19.79
CA GLN A 365 16.15 -30.53 -19.69
C GLN A 365 14.93 -29.74 -19.19
N TRP A 366 15.18 -28.56 -18.65
CA TRP A 366 14.13 -27.58 -18.39
C TRP A 366 13.78 -26.86 -19.69
N THR A 367 12.52 -26.42 -19.83
CA THR A 367 12.14 -25.49 -20.90
C THR A 367 12.82 -24.13 -20.73
N ASP A 368 12.75 -23.28 -21.74
CA ASP A 368 12.99 -21.85 -21.54
C ASP A 368 11.85 -21.24 -20.69
N TRP A 369 12.06 -20.04 -20.16
CA TRP A 369 11.00 -19.29 -19.47
C TRP A 369 9.97 -18.81 -20.49
N LEU A 370 8.71 -19.11 -20.25
CA LEU A 370 7.59 -18.79 -21.14
C LEU A 370 6.64 -17.83 -20.42
N ALA A 371 6.30 -16.72 -21.06
CA ALA A 371 5.29 -15.80 -20.56
C ALA A 371 3.88 -16.37 -20.77
N LEU A 372 3.03 -16.35 -19.74
CA LEU A 372 1.65 -16.80 -19.83
C LEU A 372 0.69 -15.65 -20.18
N GLY A 373 0.90 -15.06 -21.36
CA GLY A 373 -0.04 -14.22 -22.10
C GLY A 373 -0.47 -12.90 -21.46
N PRO A 374 -1.29 -12.10 -22.18
CA PRO A 374 -1.49 -10.69 -21.88
C PRO A 374 -2.49 -10.51 -20.73
N ASN A 375 -1.99 -10.54 -19.50
CA ASN A 375 -2.66 -9.89 -18.39
C ASN A 375 -1.62 -9.28 -17.46
N VAL A 376 -1.93 -8.09 -16.95
CA VAL A 376 -1.05 -7.36 -16.05
C VAL A 376 -1.51 -7.58 -14.62
N PHE A 377 -0.59 -8.05 -13.80
CA PHE A 377 -0.79 -8.23 -12.38
C PHE A 377 -0.02 -7.17 -11.59
N PRO A 378 -0.55 -6.75 -10.43
CA PRO A 378 0.21 -5.89 -9.52
C PRO A 378 1.57 -6.52 -9.18
N PRO A 379 2.67 -5.75 -9.15
CA PRO A 379 3.97 -6.26 -8.73
C PRO A 379 3.89 -6.92 -7.36
N GLY A 380 4.60 -8.05 -7.21
CA GLY A 380 4.61 -8.84 -5.99
C GLY A 380 3.44 -9.82 -5.83
N SER A 381 2.41 -9.80 -6.68
CA SER A 381 1.28 -10.76 -6.58
C SER A 381 1.75 -12.23 -6.54
N THR A 382 1.10 -13.05 -5.70
CA THR A 382 1.41 -14.49 -5.62
C THR A 382 0.64 -15.26 -6.66
N VAL A 383 1.34 -16.17 -7.33
CA VAL A 383 0.70 -17.18 -8.17
C VAL A 383 0.35 -18.38 -7.31
N THR A 384 -0.92 -18.72 -7.19
CA THR A 384 -1.34 -19.97 -6.57
C THR A 384 -1.59 -20.98 -7.65
N ALA A 385 -0.95 -22.15 -7.57
CA ALA A 385 -1.09 -23.22 -8.55
C ALA A 385 -1.76 -24.44 -7.89
N LEU A 386 -2.69 -25.06 -8.60
CA LEU A 386 -3.40 -26.27 -8.17
C LEU A 386 -3.46 -27.25 -9.33
N SER A 387 -3.22 -28.53 -9.04
CA SER A 387 -3.52 -29.62 -9.97
C SER A 387 -4.76 -30.36 -9.48
N THR A 388 -5.72 -30.55 -10.37
CA THR A 388 -6.97 -31.31 -10.14
C THR A 388 -6.95 -32.68 -10.80
N GLY A 389 -5.88 -33.01 -11.52
CA GLY A 389 -5.72 -34.22 -12.29
C GLY A 389 -4.34 -34.31 -12.95
N PRO A 390 -3.92 -35.50 -13.41
CA PRO A 390 -2.62 -35.68 -14.07
C PRO A 390 -2.47 -34.77 -15.28
N GLY A 391 -1.37 -34.01 -15.34
CA GLY A 391 -1.11 -33.04 -16.41
C GLY A 391 -2.00 -31.79 -16.40
N GLU A 392 -2.92 -31.64 -15.44
CA GLU A 392 -3.79 -30.47 -15.32
C GLU A 392 -3.18 -29.45 -14.36
N THR A 393 -3.29 -28.18 -14.71
CA THR A 393 -2.90 -27.07 -13.83
C THR A 393 -3.88 -25.92 -13.94
N SER A 394 -4.30 -25.41 -12.79
CA SER A 394 -5.02 -24.14 -12.66
C SER A 394 -4.17 -23.14 -11.87
N LEU A 395 -4.11 -21.91 -12.35
CA LEU A 395 -3.43 -20.79 -11.70
C LEU A 395 -4.44 -19.77 -11.23
N TYR A 396 -4.24 -19.24 -10.02
CA TYR A 396 -5.05 -18.19 -9.42
C TYR A 396 -4.14 -17.05 -8.96
N VAL A 397 -4.46 -15.82 -9.35
CA VAL A 397 -3.66 -14.64 -9.04
C VAL A 397 -4.57 -13.48 -8.68
N MET A 398 -4.19 -12.71 -7.66
CA MET A 398 -4.85 -11.43 -7.39
C MET A 398 -4.42 -10.42 -8.46
N GLY A 399 -5.36 -9.91 -9.24
CA GLY A 399 -5.10 -9.03 -10.37
C GLY A 399 -5.82 -7.69 -10.26
N LEU A 400 -5.58 -6.84 -11.26
CA LEU A 400 -6.27 -5.57 -11.41
C LEU A 400 -7.76 -5.78 -11.70
N PRO A 401 -8.61 -4.75 -11.50
CA PRO A 401 -10.03 -4.84 -11.81
C PRO A 401 -10.24 -5.18 -13.29
N ASN A 402 -11.19 -6.05 -13.59
CA ASN A 402 -11.61 -6.30 -14.96
C ASN A 402 -12.47 -5.12 -15.46
N ALA A 403 -11.90 -4.24 -16.29
CA ALA A 403 -12.60 -3.09 -16.85
C ALA A 403 -13.84 -3.47 -17.69
N ASP A 404 -13.91 -4.71 -18.17
CA ASP A 404 -14.97 -5.20 -19.05
C ASP A 404 -16.10 -5.93 -18.30
N ASP A 405 -16.05 -6.04 -16.96
CA ASP A 405 -17.07 -6.77 -16.20
C ASP A 405 -18.37 -5.98 -15.98
N GLY A 406 -18.41 -4.71 -16.38
CA GLY A 406 -19.58 -3.83 -16.28
C GLY A 406 -20.04 -3.54 -14.84
N SER A 407 -19.25 -3.92 -13.83
CA SER A 407 -19.63 -3.83 -12.41
C SER A 407 -19.42 -2.43 -11.82
N GLY A 408 -18.60 -1.58 -12.46
CA GLY A 408 -18.19 -0.29 -11.92
C GLY A 408 -17.25 -0.40 -10.71
N ASN A 409 -16.79 -1.62 -10.35
CA ASN A 409 -15.86 -1.83 -9.26
C ASN A 409 -14.41 -1.52 -9.68
N HIS A 410 -13.71 -0.76 -8.84
CA HIS A 410 -12.30 -0.38 -9.05
C HIS A 410 -11.31 -1.19 -8.21
N GLY A 411 -11.74 -2.26 -7.54
CA GLY A 411 -10.91 -3.08 -6.63
C GLY A 411 -10.33 -4.36 -7.26
N SER A 412 -9.29 -4.92 -6.64
CA SER A 412 -8.59 -6.11 -7.15
C SER A 412 -9.50 -7.35 -7.18
N GLN A 413 -9.32 -8.20 -8.18
CA GLN A 413 -10.13 -9.41 -8.41
C GLN A 413 -9.25 -10.66 -8.51
N VAL A 414 -9.83 -11.83 -8.26
CA VAL A 414 -9.16 -13.12 -8.50
C VAL A 414 -9.25 -13.46 -9.99
N TRP A 415 -8.11 -13.59 -10.63
CA TRP A 415 -7.98 -14.05 -12.01
C TRP A 415 -7.55 -15.51 -12.04
N THR A 416 -8.06 -16.24 -13.02
CA THR A 416 -7.71 -17.65 -13.23
C THR A 416 -7.30 -17.91 -14.67
N ARG A 417 -6.44 -18.92 -14.84
CA ARG A 417 -6.06 -19.51 -16.12
C ARG A 417 -5.71 -20.98 -15.91
N TYR A 418 -6.07 -21.85 -16.84
CA TYR A 418 -5.85 -23.28 -16.66
C TYR A 418 -5.39 -24.00 -17.93
N PHE A 419 -4.79 -25.18 -17.74
CA PHE A 419 -4.26 -26.08 -18.74
C PHE A 419 -4.68 -27.53 -18.45
N PRO A 420 -5.04 -28.31 -19.48
CA PRO A 420 -5.25 -27.88 -20.87
C PRO A 420 -6.57 -27.12 -21.04
N ASP A 421 -6.64 -26.22 -22.02
CA ASP A 421 -7.89 -25.61 -22.47
C ASP A 421 -8.79 -26.71 -23.08
N PRO A 422 -10.01 -26.91 -22.56
CA PRO A 422 -10.94 -27.93 -23.04
C PRO A 422 -11.31 -27.77 -24.52
N ASN A 423 -11.26 -26.54 -25.04
CA ASN A 423 -11.57 -26.21 -26.43
C ASN A 423 -10.31 -26.17 -27.31
N ARG A 424 -9.12 -26.03 -26.70
CA ARG A 424 -7.82 -25.95 -27.40
C ARG A 424 -6.80 -26.87 -26.73
N PRO A 425 -6.88 -28.21 -26.94
CA PRO A 425 -5.98 -29.15 -26.30
C PRO A 425 -4.50 -28.81 -26.52
N GLY A 426 -3.70 -28.89 -25.46
CA GLY A 426 -2.29 -28.51 -25.48
C GLY A 426 -2.03 -27.00 -25.41
N GLN A 427 -3.06 -26.19 -25.21
CA GLN A 427 -2.94 -24.75 -24.95
C GLN A 427 -3.48 -24.39 -23.58
N TRP A 428 -3.07 -23.25 -23.06
CA TRP A 428 -3.69 -22.66 -21.88
C TRP A 428 -4.93 -21.86 -22.29
N THR A 429 -5.93 -21.78 -21.42
CA THR A 429 -7.05 -20.83 -21.61
C THR A 429 -6.56 -19.38 -21.63
N ASP A 430 -7.39 -18.42 -21.98
CA ASP A 430 -7.09 -17.00 -21.68
C ASP A 430 -7.27 -16.73 -20.18
N TRP A 431 -6.73 -15.60 -19.69
CA TRP A 431 -6.98 -15.14 -18.32
C TRP A 431 -8.41 -14.60 -18.22
N PHE A 432 -9.13 -14.95 -17.15
CA PHE A 432 -10.44 -14.37 -16.86
C PHE A 432 -10.67 -14.21 -15.36
N ALA A 433 -11.46 -13.21 -14.98
CA ALA A 433 -11.80 -12.92 -13.59
C ALA A 433 -12.90 -13.85 -13.06
N LEU A 434 -12.80 -14.25 -11.79
CA LEU A 434 -13.76 -15.12 -11.10
C LEU A 434 -14.87 -14.33 -10.37
N GLY A 435 -15.58 -13.48 -11.12
CA GLY A 435 -16.73 -12.70 -10.64
C GLY A 435 -16.37 -11.30 -10.11
N PRO A 436 -17.37 -10.49 -9.76
CA PRO A 436 -17.22 -9.04 -9.54
C PRO A 436 -16.68 -8.66 -8.14
N ASN A 437 -16.53 -9.62 -7.22
CA ASN A 437 -16.08 -9.35 -5.85
C ASN A 437 -14.66 -8.79 -5.83
N VAL A 438 -14.50 -7.73 -5.04
CA VAL A 438 -13.22 -7.06 -4.85
C VAL A 438 -12.55 -7.50 -3.55
N PHE A 439 -11.24 -7.66 -3.62
CA PHE A 439 -10.41 -8.04 -2.49
C PHE A 439 -9.33 -6.97 -2.24
N PRO A 440 -8.82 -6.84 -1.01
CA PRO A 440 -7.68 -5.98 -0.73
C PRO A 440 -6.50 -6.33 -1.64
N PRO A 441 -5.81 -5.33 -2.24
CA PRO A 441 -4.59 -5.57 -2.99
C PRO A 441 -3.56 -6.36 -2.19
N GLY A 442 -2.87 -7.31 -2.83
CA GLY A 442 -1.86 -8.14 -2.17
C GLY A 442 -2.40 -9.38 -1.43
N SER A 443 -3.72 -9.52 -1.28
CA SER A 443 -4.34 -10.72 -0.70
C SER A 443 -3.88 -11.99 -1.43
N THR A 444 -3.57 -13.04 -0.67
CA THR A 444 -3.15 -14.34 -1.22
C THR A 444 -4.36 -15.24 -1.43
N VAL A 445 -4.48 -15.82 -2.63
CA VAL A 445 -5.49 -16.83 -2.92
C VAL A 445 -5.01 -18.18 -2.41
N THR A 446 -5.78 -18.85 -1.56
CA THR A 446 -5.52 -20.24 -1.20
C THR A 446 -6.43 -21.14 -2.01
N ALA A 447 -5.87 -22.15 -2.66
CA ALA A 447 -6.61 -23.11 -3.48
C ALA A 447 -6.46 -24.52 -2.92
N LEU A 448 -7.55 -25.29 -2.93
CA LEU A 448 -7.59 -26.67 -2.51
C LEU A 448 -8.41 -27.47 -3.52
N SER A 449 -7.96 -28.68 -3.84
CA SER A 449 -8.78 -29.65 -4.56
C SER A 449 -9.41 -30.64 -3.57
N THR A 450 -10.72 -30.81 -3.65
CA THR A 450 -11.48 -31.77 -2.83
C THR A 450 -11.74 -33.10 -3.54
N GLY A 451 -11.44 -33.16 -4.83
CA GLY A 451 -11.66 -34.30 -5.71
C GLY A 451 -11.24 -33.98 -7.15
N PRO A 452 -11.21 -34.98 -8.04
CA PRO A 452 -10.86 -34.76 -9.44
C PRO A 452 -11.75 -33.69 -10.10
N GLY A 453 -11.13 -32.66 -10.66
CA GLY A 453 -11.81 -31.52 -11.27
C GLY A 453 -12.53 -30.57 -10.29
N GLU A 454 -12.41 -30.79 -8.98
CA GLU A 454 -13.01 -29.93 -7.97
C GLU A 454 -11.98 -28.96 -7.38
N THR A 455 -12.38 -27.69 -7.23
CA THR A 455 -11.55 -26.63 -6.64
C THR A 455 -12.35 -25.79 -5.66
N SER A 456 -11.77 -25.51 -4.50
CA SER A 456 -12.21 -24.49 -3.55
C SER A 456 -11.15 -23.41 -3.40
N LEU A 457 -11.56 -22.15 -3.44
CA LEU A 457 -10.70 -20.97 -3.26
C LEU A 457 -11.09 -20.23 -1.99
N TYR A 458 -10.09 -19.73 -1.28
CA TYR A 458 -10.24 -18.92 -0.08
C TYR A 458 -9.37 -17.66 -0.17
N VAL A 459 -9.94 -16.51 0.17
CA VAL A 459 -9.26 -15.21 0.09
C VAL A 459 -9.68 -14.35 1.29
N MET A 460 -8.72 -13.65 1.89
CA MET A 460 -9.03 -12.58 2.85
C MET A 460 -9.65 -11.40 2.11
N GLY A 461 -10.83 -10.98 2.52
CA GLY A 461 -11.59 -9.92 1.88
C GLY A 461 -12.12 -8.87 2.84
N LEU A 462 -12.72 -7.83 2.28
CA LEU A 462 -13.41 -6.78 3.02
C LEU A 462 -14.64 -7.36 3.74
N PRO A 463 -15.12 -6.70 4.81
CA PRO A 463 -16.33 -7.13 5.50
C PRO A 463 -17.52 -7.16 4.54
N ASN A 464 -18.37 -8.17 4.65
CA ASN A 464 -19.64 -8.19 3.95
C ASN A 464 -20.61 -7.17 4.58
N ALA A 465 -20.91 -6.09 3.87
CA ALA A 465 -21.82 -5.04 4.34
C ALA A 465 -23.24 -5.56 4.68
N ASP A 466 -23.63 -6.71 4.12
CA ASP A 466 -24.96 -7.28 4.25
C ASP A 466 -25.08 -8.32 5.39
N ASP A 467 -24.02 -8.58 6.16
CA ASP A 467 -24.05 -9.62 7.20
C ASP A 467 -24.75 -9.20 8.51
N GLY A 468 -25.13 -7.92 8.63
CA GLY A 468 -25.84 -7.38 9.78
C GLY A 468 -25.08 -7.43 11.11
N SER A 469 -23.78 -7.78 11.09
CA SER A 469 -22.98 -8.03 12.29
C SER A 469 -22.41 -6.76 12.94
N GLY A 470 -22.44 -5.63 12.22
CA GLY A 470 -21.84 -4.37 12.67
C GLY A 470 -20.31 -4.44 12.84
N ASN A 471 -19.66 -5.45 12.25
CA ASN A 471 -18.26 -5.76 12.48
C ASN A 471 -17.40 -5.26 11.32
N HIS A 472 -16.34 -4.51 11.62
CA HIS A 472 -15.55 -3.78 10.61
C HIS A 472 -14.23 -4.47 10.19
N GLY A 473 -13.99 -5.72 10.60
CA GLY A 473 -12.76 -6.45 10.29
C GLY A 473 -12.84 -7.36 9.05
N SER A 474 -11.69 -7.78 8.52
CA SER A 474 -11.61 -8.61 7.31
C SER A 474 -12.22 -10.00 7.52
N GLN A 475 -12.83 -10.56 6.49
CA GLN A 475 -13.46 -11.89 6.50
C GLN A 475 -12.78 -12.83 5.51
N VAL A 476 -12.87 -14.14 5.75
CA VAL A 476 -12.48 -15.14 4.76
C VAL A 476 -13.64 -15.33 3.79
N TRP A 477 -13.40 -15.09 2.51
CA TRP A 477 -14.33 -15.35 1.42
C TRP A 477 -13.97 -16.65 0.73
N THR A 478 -14.99 -17.36 0.25
CA THR A 478 -14.83 -18.63 -0.44
C THR A 478 -15.66 -18.70 -1.72
N LYS A 479 -15.16 -19.47 -2.70
CA LYS A 479 -15.82 -19.81 -3.96
C LYS A 479 -15.35 -21.19 -4.40
N PHE A 480 -16.23 -22.01 -4.97
CA PHE A 480 -15.86 -23.35 -5.38
C PHE A 480 -16.47 -23.79 -6.71
N PHE A 481 -15.84 -24.79 -7.31
CA PHE A 481 -16.20 -25.42 -8.57
C PHE A 481 -16.16 -26.95 -8.40
N PRO A 482 -17.15 -27.69 -8.94
CA PRO A 482 -18.38 -27.16 -9.53
C PRO A 482 -19.36 -26.66 -8.46
N ASP A 483 -20.22 -25.70 -8.82
CA ASP A 483 -21.37 -25.32 -8.01
C ASP A 483 -22.36 -26.52 -7.93
N PRO A 484 -22.71 -26.99 -6.72
CA PRO A 484 -23.62 -28.13 -6.53
C PRO A 484 -25.00 -27.91 -7.14
N ASN A 485 -25.42 -26.65 -7.26
CA ASN A 485 -26.71 -26.27 -7.85
C ASN A 485 -26.58 -25.93 -9.35
N ARG A 486 -25.37 -25.64 -9.84
CA ARG A 486 -25.07 -25.27 -11.23
C ARG A 486 -23.84 -26.02 -11.74
N PRO A 487 -23.97 -27.32 -12.08
CA PRO A 487 -22.83 -28.11 -12.55
C PRO A 487 -22.11 -27.46 -13.74
N GLY A 488 -20.78 -27.44 -13.68
CA GLY A 488 -19.94 -26.79 -14.69
C GLY A 488 -19.81 -25.26 -14.53
N GLN A 489 -20.32 -24.69 -13.43
CA GLN A 489 -20.14 -23.28 -13.08
C GLN A 489 -19.46 -23.14 -11.73
N TRP A 490 -18.89 -21.97 -11.47
CA TRP A 490 -18.44 -21.59 -10.13
C TRP A 490 -19.61 -21.07 -9.30
N THR A 491 -19.56 -21.24 -7.98
CA THR A 491 -20.47 -20.53 -7.07
C THR A 491 -20.23 -19.01 -7.12
N ASP A 492 -21.12 -18.22 -6.55
CA ASP A 492 -20.77 -16.83 -6.21
C ASP A 492 -19.77 -16.81 -5.04
N TRP A 493 -19.09 -15.68 -4.81
CA TRP A 493 -18.27 -15.51 -3.62
C TRP A 493 -19.16 -15.28 -2.40
N PHE A 494 -18.84 -15.91 -1.28
CA PHE A 494 -19.54 -15.68 -0.02
C PHE A 494 -18.58 -15.78 1.17
N ALA A 495 -18.90 -15.09 2.26
CA ALA A 495 -18.10 -15.10 3.48
C ALA A 495 -18.25 -16.41 4.27
N LEU A 496 -17.15 -16.92 4.81
CA LEU A 496 -17.07 -18.15 5.62
C LEU A 496 -17.45 -17.89 7.08
N GLY A 497 -18.66 -17.38 7.29
CA GLY A 497 -19.20 -17.05 8.61
C GLY A 497 -18.87 -15.61 9.09
N PRO A 498 -19.32 -15.26 10.31
CA PRO A 498 -19.32 -13.86 10.79
C PRO A 498 -18.01 -13.42 11.47
N ASN A 499 -17.01 -14.30 11.58
CA ASN A 499 -15.78 -14.00 12.29
C ASN A 499 -14.92 -13.01 11.50
N VAL A 500 -14.33 -12.07 12.23
CA VAL A 500 -13.41 -11.07 11.67
C VAL A 500 -11.98 -11.37 12.08
N PHE A 501 -11.06 -11.12 11.15
CA PHE A 501 -9.63 -11.33 11.30
C PHE A 501 -8.88 -10.02 11.02
N PRO A 502 -7.65 -9.86 11.54
CA PRO A 502 -6.80 -8.73 11.19
C PRO A 502 -6.56 -8.67 9.66
N PRO A 503 -6.42 -7.48 9.07
CA PRO A 503 -5.95 -7.35 7.69
C PRO A 503 -4.55 -7.97 7.57
N GLY A 504 -4.35 -8.75 6.51
CA GLY A 504 -3.12 -9.54 6.26
C GLY A 504 -2.07 -8.84 5.43
#